data_AF-A0A924LQ25-F1
#
_entry.id   AF-A0A924LQ25-F1
#
_cell.length_a   1.000
_cell.length_b   1.000
_cell.length_c   1.000
_cell.angle_alpha   90.00
_cell.angle_beta   90.00
_cell.angle_gamma   90.00
#
_symmetry.space_group_name_H-M   'P 1'
#
loop_
_entity.id
_entity.type
_entity.pdbx_description
1 polymer ?
#
loop_
_entity_poly.entity_id
_entity_poly.type
_entity_poly.pdbx_seq_one_letter_code
_entity_poly.pdbx_strand_id
1 'polypeptide(L)'
;MSNLTENKLNTVIAAADLAIIAASVTTIASKLPTASLTEDQRNSLKSIDVNNKIFVEDVVTELGINATGIIPSFINPTFIQNDLALFEQLDGIEASLQNLLQKIADLKRIAGDEAYSMALVSYKIYDAANQSGIPGAKQAYDKLKVRFDAQTTGAGRPAAQNNV
;
A
#
# COMPACT_ATOMS: atom_id res chain seq x y z
N MET A 1 -7.96 16.79 -17.60
CA MET A 1 -6.84 17.76 -17.59
C MET A 1 -6.83 18.39 -16.21
N SER A 2 -5.76 18.22 -15.42
CA SER A 2 -5.64 18.87 -14.11
C SER A 2 -5.61 20.39 -14.31
N ASN A 3 -6.51 21.11 -13.64
CA ASN A 3 -6.48 22.56 -13.62
C ASN A 3 -5.26 22.98 -12.78
N LEU A 4 -4.30 23.69 -13.38
CA LEU A 4 -3.04 24.06 -12.73
C LEU A 4 -3.23 25.01 -11.54
N THR A 5 -4.39 25.65 -11.41
CA THR A 5 -4.70 26.51 -10.26
C THR A 5 -5.47 25.79 -9.15
N GLU A 6 -5.81 24.52 -9.34
CA GLU A 6 -6.57 23.73 -8.39
C GLU A 6 -5.64 22.83 -7.57
N ASN A 7 -5.74 22.89 -6.24
CA ASN A 7 -5.08 22.00 -5.29
C ASN A 7 -6.16 21.37 -4.43
N LYS A 8 -6.51 20.11 -4.72
CA LYS A 8 -7.69 19.43 -4.20
C LYS A 8 -7.49 18.91 -2.78
N LEU A 9 -6.29 18.45 -2.44
CA LEU A 9 -6.04 17.92 -1.10
C LEU A 9 -5.57 18.99 -0.12
N ASN A 10 -4.72 19.93 -0.54
CA ASN A 10 -4.16 21.06 0.22
C ASN A 10 -4.16 20.91 1.76
N THR A 11 -3.68 19.78 2.26
CA THR A 11 -3.74 19.44 3.68
C THR A 11 -2.59 18.52 4.05
N VAL A 12 -2.29 18.48 5.34
CA VAL A 12 -1.34 17.54 5.93
C VAL A 12 -2.01 16.83 7.08
N ILE A 13 -1.68 15.55 7.27
CA ILE A 13 -2.15 14.81 8.43
C ILE A 13 -1.43 15.36 9.67
N ALA A 14 -2.18 15.70 10.72
CA ALA A 14 -1.59 16.19 11.95
C ALA A 14 -0.71 15.11 12.60
N ALA A 15 0.36 15.53 13.30
CA ALA A 15 1.29 14.60 13.92
C ALA A 15 0.61 13.65 14.93
N ALA A 16 -0.40 14.15 15.66
CA ALA A 16 -1.20 13.33 16.57
C ALA A 16 -1.96 12.22 15.82
N ASP A 17 -2.58 12.55 14.69
CA ASP A 17 -3.34 11.58 13.88
C ASP A 17 -2.40 10.55 13.22
N LEU A 18 -1.21 10.96 12.76
CA LEU A 18 -0.20 10.03 12.28
C LEU A 18 0.22 9.01 13.34
N ALA A 19 0.38 9.45 14.59
CA ALA A 19 0.69 8.55 15.70
C ALA A 19 -0.46 7.57 15.98
N ILE A 20 -1.72 8.04 15.95
CA ILE A 20 -2.91 7.20 16.12
C ILE A 20 -3.01 6.16 14.99
N ILE A 21 -2.77 6.56 13.74
CA ILE A 21 -2.79 5.64 12.59
C ILE A 21 -1.72 4.56 12.76
N ALA A 22 -0.48 4.93 13.12
CA ALA A 22 0.61 3.98 13.35
C ALA A 22 0.31 3.01 14.50
N ALA A 23 -0.25 3.52 15.60
CA ALA A 23 -0.69 2.70 16.72
C ALA A 23 -1.82 1.74 16.34
N SER A 24 -2.75 2.18 15.48
CA SER A 24 -3.86 1.35 15.00
C SER A 24 -3.35 0.19 14.14
N VAL A 25 -2.39 0.42 13.24
CA VAL A 25 -1.74 -0.65 12.46
C VAL A 25 -1.10 -1.69 13.38
N THR A 26 -0.37 -1.23 14.40
CA THR A 26 0.25 -2.10 15.40
C THR A 26 -0.81 -2.88 16.19
N THR A 27 -1.93 -2.23 16.53
CA THR A 27 -3.04 -2.85 17.24
C THR A 27 -3.67 -3.96 16.41
N ILE A 28 -3.96 -3.71 15.13
CA ILE A 28 -4.50 -4.71 14.20
C ILE A 28 -3.57 -5.92 14.14
N ALA A 29 -2.27 -5.69 13.91
CA ALA A 29 -1.29 -6.77 13.84
C ALA A 29 -1.26 -7.61 15.14
N SER A 30 -1.37 -6.97 16.31
CA SER A 30 -1.36 -7.67 17.60
C SER A 30 -2.60 -8.54 17.88
N LYS A 31 -3.69 -8.36 17.13
CA LYS A 31 -4.92 -9.15 17.27
C LYS A 31 -4.98 -10.36 16.34
N LEU A 32 -4.05 -10.46 15.41
CA LEU A 32 -3.95 -11.61 14.51
C LEU A 32 -3.18 -12.77 15.16
N PRO A 33 -3.49 -14.02 14.80
CA PRO A 33 -2.72 -15.18 15.26
C PRO A 33 -1.24 -15.08 14.88
N THR A 34 -0.37 -15.55 15.77
CA THR A 34 1.08 -15.56 15.55
C THR A 34 1.51 -16.75 14.68
N ALA A 35 1.50 -16.56 13.37
CA ALA A 35 2.06 -17.51 12.40
C ALA A 35 2.64 -16.75 11.20
N SER A 36 3.63 -17.34 10.52
CA SER A 36 4.20 -16.77 9.29
C SER A 36 4.61 -17.88 8.34
N LEU A 37 4.64 -17.55 7.04
CA LEU A 37 5.06 -18.46 5.99
C LEU A 37 6.46 -18.10 5.50
N THR A 38 7.26 -19.13 5.29
CA THR A 38 8.46 -19.07 4.43
C THR A 38 8.05 -18.92 2.96
N GLU A 39 9.01 -18.59 2.10
CA GLU A 39 8.77 -18.50 0.65
C GLU A 39 8.32 -19.84 0.05
N ASP A 40 8.97 -20.94 0.44
CA ASP A 40 8.59 -22.29 0.01
C ASP A 40 7.15 -22.61 0.43
N GLN A 41 6.78 -22.30 1.67
CA GLN A 41 5.42 -22.53 2.18
C GLN A 41 4.37 -21.70 1.43
N ARG A 42 4.67 -20.45 1.04
CA ARG A 42 3.75 -19.64 0.22
C ARG A 42 3.43 -20.29 -1.12
N ASN A 43 4.38 -21.01 -1.70
CA ASN A 43 4.22 -21.65 -2.99
C ASN A 43 3.65 -23.09 -2.89
N SER A 44 3.87 -23.78 -1.77
CA SER A 44 3.55 -25.21 -1.63
C SER A 44 2.26 -25.51 -0.87
N LEU A 45 1.80 -24.61 0.02
CA LEU A 45 0.59 -24.84 0.80
C LEU A 45 -0.67 -24.80 -0.09
N LYS A 46 -1.71 -25.52 0.32
CA LYS A 46 -3.00 -25.52 -0.38
C LYS A 46 -3.68 -24.16 -0.20
N SER A 47 -4.27 -23.65 -1.28
CA SER A 47 -5.10 -22.46 -1.28
C SER A 47 -6.57 -22.81 -1.31
N ILE A 48 -7.40 -22.00 -0.68
CA ILE A 48 -8.86 -22.06 -0.82
C ILE A 48 -9.29 -21.07 -1.91
N ASP A 49 -10.12 -21.53 -2.83
CA ASP A 49 -10.84 -20.73 -3.83
C ASP A 49 -12.36 -20.93 -3.64
N VAL A 50 -13.17 -20.26 -4.45
CA VAL A 50 -14.64 -20.33 -4.33
C VAL A 50 -15.17 -21.76 -4.47
N ASN A 51 -14.57 -22.58 -5.35
CA ASN A 51 -15.07 -23.93 -5.62
C ASN A 51 -14.69 -24.90 -4.52
N ASN A 52 -13.42 -24.88 -4.08
CA ASN A 52 -12.96 -25.80 -3.07
C ASN A 52 -13.40 -25.38 -1.65
N LYS A 53 -13.77 -24.10 -1.43
CA LYS A 53 -14.40 -23.65 -0.19
C LYS A 53 -15.73 -24.35 0.06
N ILE A 54 -16.59 -24.41 -0.97
CA ILE A 54 -17.89 -25.11 -0.89
C ILE A 54 -17.68 -26.58 -0.51
N PHE A 55 -16.67 -27.23 -1.08
CA PHE A 55 -16.31 -28.60 -0.68
C PHE A 55 -15.93 -28.70 0.80
N VAL A 56 -15.15 -27.75 1.34
CA VAL A 56 -14.78 -27.75 2.77
C VAL A 56 -16.01 -27.49 3.65
N GLU A 57 -16.91 -26.59 3.26
CA GLU A 57 -18.18 -26.32 3.94
C GLU A 57 -19.09 -27.56 3.99
N ASP A 58 -19.21 -28.28 2.87
CA ASP A 58 -19.95 -29.54 2.77
C ASP A 58 -19.32 -30.62 3.65
N VAL A 59 -17.99 -30.76 3.64
CA VAL A 59 -17.27 -31.69 4.52
C VAL A 59 -17.54 -31.35 5.99
N VAL A 60 -17.47 -30.09 6.38
CA VAL A 60 -17.79 -29.66 7.76
C VAL A 60 -19.23 -30.03 8.14
N THR A 61 -20.18 -29.86 7.21
CA THR A 61 -21.58 -30.24 7.40
C THR A 61 -21.73 -31.75 7.60
N GLU A 62 -21.13 -32.55 6.74
CA GLU A 62 -21.18 -34.01 6.81
C GLU A 62 -20.48 -34.56 8.06
N LEU A 63 -19.39 -33.94 8.52
CA LEU A 63 -18.76 -34.27 9.79
C LEU A 63 -19.69 -34.01 11.00
N GLY A 64 -20.63 -33.08 10.89
CA GLY A 64 -21.62 -32.82 11.94
C GLY A 64 -22.79 -33.81 11.95
N ILE A 65 -23.11 -34.43 10.81
CA ILE A 65 -24.30 -35.27 10.64
C ILE A 65 -23.93 -36.76 10.68
N ASN A 66 -22.91 -37.15 9.92
CA ASN A 66 -22.62 -38.55 9.57
C ASN A 66 -21.28 -39.07 10.12
N ALA A 67 -20.58 -38.32 10.98
CA ALA A 67 -19.23 -38.72 11.43
C ALA A 67 -19.18 -39.98 12.30
N THR A 68 -20.24 -40.29 13.06
CA THR A 68 -20.23 -41.37 14.05
C THR A 68 -19.98 -42.74 13.40
N GLY A 69 -18.88 -43.38 13.77
CA GLY A 69 -18.51 -44.71 13.28
C GLY A 69 -17.86 -44.74 11.90
N ILE A 70 -17.80 -43.61 11.18
CA ILE A 70 -17.13 -43.46 9.89
C ILE A 70 -15.78 -42.77 10.06
N ILE A 71 -15.78 -41.65 10.79
CA ILE A 71 -14.59 -40.83 10.97
C ILE A 71 -13.79 -41.37 12.16
N PRO A 72 -12.49 -41.65 12.00
CA PRO A 72 -11.65 -42.09 13.09
C PRO A 72 -11.61 -41.07 14.25
N SER A 73 -11.61 -41.56 15.48
CA SER A 73 -11.67 -40.72 16.70
C SER A 73 -10.47 -39.77 16.88
N PHE A 74 -9.37 -39.99 16.16
CA PHE A 74 -8.21 -39.10 16.18
C PHE A 74 -8.36 -37.86 15.27
N ILE A 75 -9.37 -37.84 14.40
CA ILE A 75 -9.73 -36.65 13.62
C ILE A 75 -10.69 -35.81 14.45
N ASN A 76 -10.32 -34.55 14.70
CA ASN A 76 -11.17 -33.60 15.42
C ASN A 76 -11.88 -32.65 14.44
N PRO A 77 -13.19 -32.79 14.21
CA PRO A 77 -13.94 -31.92 13.30
C PRO A 77 -13.88 -30.43 13.66
N THR A 78 -13.70 -30.10 14.93
CA THR A 78 -13.61 -28.72 15.41
C THR A 78 -12.39 -27.98 14.83
N PHE A 79 -11.31 -28.69 14.48
CA PHE A 79 -10.15 -28.04 13.86
C PHE A 79 -10.48 -27.49 12.47
N ILE A 80 -11.12 -28.30 11.63
CA ILE A 80 -11.53 -27.88 10.27
C ILE A 80 -12.54 -26.73 10.36
N GLN A 81 -13.49 -26.81 11.30
CA GLN A 81 -14.45 -25.74 11.56
C GLN A 81 -13.78 -24.42 11.95
N ASN A 82 -12.83 -24.46 12.88
CA ASN A 82 -12.11 -23.27 13.32
C ASN A 82 -11.24 -22.68 12.21
N ASP A 83 -10.56 -23.52 11.42
CA ASP A 83 -9.70 -23.07 10.32
C ASP A 83 -10.53 -22.44 9.19
N LEU A 84 -11.68 -23.02 8.85
CA LEU A 84 -12.62 -22.44 7.88
C LEU A 84 -13.17 -21.09 8.38
N ALA A 85 -13.59 -21.01 9.64
CA ALA A 85 -14.08 -19.77 10.23
C ALA A 85 -12.99 -18.69 10.27
N LEU A 86 -11.75 -19.05 10.60
CA LEU A 86 -10.62 -18.13 10.58
C LEU A 86 -10.34 -17.64 9.16
N PHE A 87 -10.37 -18.53 8.16
CA PHE A 87 -10.18 -18.19 6.75
C PHE A 87 -11.20 -17.12 6.30
N GLU A 88 -12.48 -17.30 6.60
CA GLU A 88 -13.53 -16.32 6.27
C GLU A 88 -13.37 -14.99 7.00
N GLN A 89 -12.99 -15.02 8.28
CA GLN A 89 -12.71 -13.81 9.05
C GLN A 89 -11.53 -13.04 8.45
N LEU A 90 -10.47 -13.73 8.04
CA LEU A 90 -9.29 -13.14 7.42
C LEU A 90 -9.63 -12.54 6.04
N ASP A 91 -10.47 -13.18 5.24
CA ASP A 91 -10.92 -12.67 3.94
C ASP A 91 -11.66 -11.32 4.09
N GLY A 92 -12.57 -11.21 5.07
CA GLY A 92 -13.26 -9.95 5.36
C GLY A 92 -12.33 -8.82 5.86
N ILE A 93 -11.34 -9.17 6.69
CA ILE A 93 -10.32 -8.23 7.16
C ILE A 93 -9.44 -7.77 5.99
N GLU A 94 -9.00 -8.71 5.16
CA GLU A 94 -8.17 -8.43 3.98
C GLU A 94 -8.89 -7.46 3.04
N ALA A 95 -10.15 -7.74 2.68
CA ALA A 95 -10.94 -6.87 1.82
C ALA A 95 -11.04 -5.43 2.37
N SER A 96 -11.24 -5.29 3.69
CA SER A 96 -11.30 -3.98 4.36
C SER A 96 -9.95 -3.24 4.30
N LEU A 97 -8.84 -3.95 4.52
CA LEU A 97 -7.50 -3.38 4.48
C LEU A 97 -7.07 -3.02 3.06
N GLN A 98 -7.44 -3.82 2.05
CA GLN A 98 -7.19 -3.51 0.64
C GLN A 98 -7.93 -2.23 0.21
N ASN A 99 -9.19 -2.05 0.63
CA ASN A 99 -9.92 -0.80 0.38
C ASN A 99 -9.23 0.42 1.02
N LEU A 100 -8.76 0.28 2.26
CA LEU A 100 -7.99 1.33 2.93
C LEU A 100 -6.68 1.64 2.18
N LEU A 101 -5.97 0.61 1.75
CA LEU A 101 -4.73 0.75 0.98
C LEU A 101 -4.98 1.47 -0.35
N GLN A 102 -6.07 1.13 -1.05
CA GLN A 102 -6.47 1.81 -2.28
C GLN A 102 -6.73 3.30 -2.03
N LYS A 103 -7.48 3.65 -0.98
CA LYS A 103 -7.71 5.05 -0.60
C LYS A 103 -6.40 5.79 -0.34
N ILE A 104 -5.45 5.17 0.37
CA ILE A 104 -4.13 5.77 0.63
C ILE A 104 -3.36 5.96 -0.68
N ALA A 105 -3.39 4.98 -1.58
CA ALA A 105 -2.75 5.05 -2.88
C ALA A 105 -3.31 6.19 -3.74
N ASP A 106 -4.64 6.36 -3.76
CA ASP A 106 -5.31 7.45 -4.48
C ASP A 106 -4.92 8.83 -3.93
N LEU A 107 -4.96 9.00 -2.60
CA LEU A 107 -4.56 10.25 -1.96
C LEU A 107 -3.09 10.59 -2.24
N LYS A 108 -2.20 9.59 -2.17
CA LYS A 108 -0.78 9.75 -2.50
C LYS A 108 -0.61 10.13 -3.98
N ARG A 109 -1.39 9.53 -4.88
CA ARG A 109 -1.34 9.83 -6.31
C ARG A 109 -1.79 11.25 -6.61
N ILE A 110 -2.88 11.70 -5.98
CA ILE A 110 -3.40 13.08 -6.12
C ILE A 110 -2.36 14.08 -5.60
N ALA A 111 -1.91 13.93 -4.35
CA ALA A 111 -0.93 14.83 -3.75
C ALA A 111 0.38 14.87 -4.56
N GLY A 112 0.82 13.72 -5.09
CA GLY A 112 1.99 13.62 -5.96
C GLY A 112 1.80 14.31 -7.31
N ASP A 113 0.65 14.14 -7.96
CA ASP A 113 0.31 14.80 -9.23
C ASP A 113 0.28 16.33 -9.07
N GLU A 114 -0.35 16.83 -8.01
CA GLU A 114 -0.47 18.25 -7.71
C GLU A 114 0.89 18.88 -7.42
N ALA A 115 1.67 18.27 -6.52
CA ALA A 115 3.00 18.76 -6.16
C ALA A 115 3.94 18.74 -7.37
N TYR A 116 3.94 17.66 -8.14
CA TYR A 116 4.85 17.52 -9.28
C TYR A 116 4.45 18.44 -10.45
N SER A 117 3.16 18.56 -10.75
CA SER A 117 2.67 19.47 -11.79
C SER A 117 3.05 20.92 -11.49
N MET A 118 2.88 21.36 -10.25
CA MET A 118 3.28 22.71 -9.84
C MET A 118 4.80 22.91 -9.84
N ALA A 119 5.57 21.88 -9.48
CA ALA A 119 7.03 21.94 -9.58
C ALA A 119 7.51 22.09 -11.03
N LEU A 120 6.88 21.38 -11.98
CA LEU A 120 7.18 21.49 -13.41
C LEU A 120 6.89 22.89 -13.97
N VAL A 121 5.74 23.46 -13.61
CA VAL A 121 5.40 24.85 -14.00
C VAL A 121 6.40 25.83 -13.41
N SER A 122 6.71 25.69 -12.11
CA SER A 122 7.67 26.55 -11.42
C SER A 122 9.05 26.50 -12.07
N TYR A 123 9.54 25.31 -12.44
CA TYR A 123 10.80 25.17 -13.18
C TYR A 123 10.80 25.92 -14.51
N LYS A 124 9.74 25.78 -15.31
CA LYS A 124 9.62 26.50 -16.60
C LYS A 124 9.56 28.02 -16.40
N ILE A 125 8.92 28.50 -15.34
CA ILE A 125 8.91 29.92 -14.99
C ILE A 125 10.33 30.39 -14.64
N TYR A 126 11.09 29.64 -13.85
CA TYR A 126 12.49 29.97 -13.55
C TYR A 126 13.38 29.97 -14.79
N ASP A 127 13.16 29.04 -15.73
CA ASP A 127 13.85 29.02 -17.02
C ASP A 127 13.55 30.28 -17.84
N ALA A 128 12.27 30.61 -18.04
CA ALA A 128 11.85 31.81 -18.76
C ALA A 128 12.37 33.10 -18.09
N ALA A 129 12.34 33.17 -16.76
CA ALA A 129 12.86 34.30 -15.99
C ALA A 129 14.39 34.44 -16.14
N ASN A 130 15.12 33.33 -16.14
CA ASN A 130 16.56 33.30 -16.39
C ASN A 130 16.90 33.79 -17.82
N GLN A 131 16.19 33.30 -18.83
CA GLN A 131 16.36 33.74 -20.23
C GLN A 131 16.04 35.23 -20.42
N SER A 132 15.09 35.76 -19.65
CA SER A 132 14.70 37.17 -19.66
C SER A 132 15.62 38.06 -18.82
N GLY A 133 16.66 37.51 -18.18
CA GLY A 133 17.62 38.27 -17.38
C GLY A 133 17.08 38.76 -16.03
N ILE A 134 16.00 38.17 -15.50
CA ILE A 134 15.45 38.56 -14.20
C ILE A 134 16.47 38.24 -13.09
N PRO A 135 16.88 39.25 -12.28
CA PRO A 135 17.83 39.02 -11.19
C PRO A 135 17.38 37.92 -10.23
N GLY A 136 18.31 37.03 -9.86
CA GLY A 136 18.05 35.90 -8.94
C GLY A 136 17.47 34.64 -9.60
N ALA A 137 16.97 34.70 -10.84
CA ALA A 137 16.40 33.52 -11.52
C ALA A 137 17.47 32.50 -11.94
N LYS A 138 18.67 32.95 -12.31
CA LYS A 138 19.76 32.08 -12.79
C LYS A 138 20.15 31.00 -11.78
N GLN A 139 20.35 31.36 -10.52
CA GLN A 139 20.75 30.41 -9.48
C GLN A 139 19.70 29.33 -9.25
N ALA A 140 18.42 29.72 -9.23
CA ALA A 140 17.31 28.78 -9.07
C ALA A 140 17.19 27.85 -10.29
N TYR A 141 17.28 28.40 -11.50
CA TYR A 141 17.27 27.62 -12.75
C TYR A 141 18.41 26.61 -12.81
N ASP A 142 19.66 27.04 -12.62
CA ASP A 142 20.84 26.16 -12.71
C ASP A 142 20.73 24.96 -11.74
N LYS A 143 20.23 25.21 -10.52
CA LYS A 143 20.01 24.16 -9.52
C LYS A 143 18.92 23.17 -9.93
N LEU A 144 17.79 23.67 -10.42
CA LEU A 144 16.65 22.84 -10.79
C LEU A 144 16.89 22.08 -12.09
N LYS A 145 17.60 22.68 -13.06
CA LYS A 145 17.96 22.05 -14.33
C LYS A 145 18.70 20.73 -14.14
N VAL A 146 19.70 20.70 -13.25
CA VAL A 146 20.45 19.47 -12.94
C VAL A 146 19.51 18.35 -12.46
N ARG A 147 18.46 18.68 -11.69
CA ARG A 147 17.48 17.70 -11.20
C ARG A 147 16.49 17.28 -12.28
N PHE A 148 16.05 18.23 -13.10
CA PHE A 148 15.13 17.97 -14.20
C PHE A 148 15.78 17.07 -15.28
N ASP A 149 17.02 17.33 -15.66
CA ASP A 149 17.75 16.53 -16.65
C ASP A 149 18.11 15.12 -16.12
N ALA A 150 18.42 15.02 -14.82
CA ALA A 150 18.64 13.73 -14.15
C ALA A 150 17.38 12.84 -14.16
N GLN A 151 16.20 13.45 -14.06
CA GLN A 151 14.93 12.73 -14.09
C GLN A 151 14.62 12.12 -15.46
N THR A 152 14.99 12.78 -16.55
CA THR A 152 14.71 12.30 -17.92
C THR A 152 15.68 11.22 -18.38
N THR A 153 16.88 11.19 -17.81
CA THR A 153 17.95 10.24 -18.18
C THR A 153 18.02 9.02 -17.26
N GLY A 154 17.26 8.99 -16.16
CA GLY A 154 17.30 7.90 -15.17
C GLY A 154 18.57 7.88 -14.31
N ALA A 155 19.50 8.81 -14.54
CA ALA A 155 20.69 8.99 -13.72
C ALA A 155 20.27 9.72 -12.43
N GLY A 156 20.08 8.98 -11.34
CA GLY A 156 19.78 9.54 -10.03
C GLY A 156 20.78 10.61 -9.56
N ARG A 157 20.47 11.27 -8.43
CA ARG A 157 21.22 12.40 -7.84
C ARG A 157 22.75 12.30 -8.04
N PRO A 158 23.40 13.26 -8.75
CA PRO A 158 24.85 13.38 -8.69
C PRO A 158 25.26 13.66 -7.24
N ALA A 159 26.32 12.98 -6.78
CA ALA A 159 26.85 13.12 -5.43
C ALA A 159 27.12 14.61 -5.11
N ALA A 160 26.73 15.04 -3.91
CA ALA A 160 26.98 16.40 -3.47
C ALA A 160 28.51 16.62 -3.43
N GLN A 161 29.03 17.51 -4.27
CA GLN A 161 30.38 18.02 -4.10
C GLN A 161 30.41 18.87 -2.82
N ASN A 162 30.98 18.30 -1.76
CA ASN A 162 31.39 19.03 -0.58
C ASN A 162 32.52 19.97 -1.00
N ASN A 163 32.24 21.26 -1.10
CA ASN A 163 33.31 22.26 -1.11
C ASN A 163 33.70 22.55 0.34
N VAL A 164 34.95 22.22 0.64
CA VAL A 164 35.76 22.75 1.75
C VAL A 164 36.00 24.24 1.52
#